data_AF-A0A820S2F9-F1
#
_entry.id   AF-A0A820S2F9-F1
#
_cell.length_a   1.000
_cell.length_b   1.000
_cell.length_c   1.000
_cell.angle_alpha   90.00
_cell.angle_beta   90.00
_cell.angle_gamma   90.00
#
_symmetry.space_group_name_H-M   'P 1'
#
loop_
_entity.id
_entity.type
_entity.pdbx_description
1 polymer ?
#
loop_
_entity_poly.entity_id
_entity_poly.type
_entity_poly.pdbx_seq_one_letter_code
_entity_poly.pdbx_strand_id
1 'polypeptide(L)'
;MLLVYAVHLFVFYQVSLANPTNFGRHDVLASNANDGNTRFFIIGDWGGLPFVPYTTPSEIAVANAMGRLGTKLNTSFQLALGDNFYFSGVESVNDPRFEHTFERVFTASSLQTPWYVLAGNHDHLGNVSAQIEYSKISKR
;
A
#
# COMPACT_ATOMS: atom_id res chain seq x y z
N MET A 1 28.43 -24.53 -6.35
CA MET A 1 27.57 -24.38 -5.15
C MET A 1 28.07 -23.15 -4.39
N LEU A 2 27.47 -21.99 -4.65
CA LEU A 2 27.76 -20.75 -3.92
C LEU A 2 26.41 -20.21 -3.44
N LEU A 3 26.16 -20.33 -2.13
CA LEU A 3 25.10 -19.57 -1.46
C LEU A 3 25.58 -18.12 -1.34
N VAL A 4 24.84 -17.18 -1.90
CA VAL A 4 24.97 -15.75 -1.56
C VAL A 4 23.74 -15.37 -0.76
N TYR A 5 23.93 -15.22 0.55
CA TYR A 5 22.98 -14.62 1.46
C TYR A 5 22.87 -13.13 1.14
N ALA A 6 21.74 -12.69 0.59
CA ALA A 6 21.43 -11.27 0.44
C ALA A 6 20.86 -10.74 1.77
N VAL A 7 21.75 -10.24 2.62
CA VAL A 7 21.40 -9.40 3.77
C VAL A 7 20.85 -8.09 3.21
N HIS A 8 19.55 -7.86 3.33
CA HIS A 8 18.94 -6.57 3.02
C HIS A 8 19.24 -5.59 4.14
N LEU A 9 20.32 -4.81 3.96
CA LEU A 9 20.67 -3.67 4.79
C LEU A 9 19.81 -2.47 4.33
N PHE A 10 18.73 -2.16 5.05
CA PHE A 10 18.02 -0.90 4.88
C PHE A 10 18.82 0.22 5.55
N VAL A 11 19.53 1.01 4.75
CA VAL A 11 20.13 2.28 5.20
C VAL A 11 19.07 3.37 5.05
N PHE A 12 18.51 3.83 6.18
CA PHE A 12 17.70 5.04 6.21
C PHE A 12 18.63 6.26 6.15
N TYR A 13 18.57 7.04 5.07
CA TYR A 13 19.21 8.35 5.01
C TYR A 13 18.17 9.43 5.34
N GLN A 14 18.13 9.85 6.61
CA GLN A 14 17.45 11.07 7.04
C GLN A 14 18.49 12.20 7.00
N VAL A 15 18.39 13.11 6.03
CA VAL A 15 19.05 14.42 6.15
C VAL A 15 18.10 15.33 6.91
N SER A 16 18.35 15.52 8.20
CA SER A 16 17.74 16.57 9.00
C SER A 16 18.84 17.49 9.50
N LEU A 17 18.91 18.70 8.94
CA LEU A 17 19.60 19.82 9.57
C LEU A 17 18.58 20.58 10.40
N ALA A 18 18.32 20.09 11.60
CA ALA A 18 17.60 20.84 12.62
C ALA A 18 18.13 20.49 14.02
N ASN A 19 18.37 21.54 14.82
CA ASN A 19 19.07 21.53 16.09
C ASN A 19 18.58 20.46 17.10
N PRO A 20 19.48 19.80 17.84
CA PRO A 20 19.20 18.54 18.55
C PRO A 20 18.49 18.67 19.91
N THR A 21 17.88 19.81 20.24
CA THR A 21 17.34 20.04 21.60
C THR A 21 15.83 19.82 21.76
N ASN A 22 15.10 19.50 20.68
CA ASN A 22 13.67 19.15 20.76
C ASN A 22 13.35 17.92 19.93
N PHE A 23 13.94 16.77 20.27
CA PHE A 23 13.33 15.48 19.91
C PHE A 23 12.17 15.23 20.87
N GLY A 24 11.18 16.12 20.81
CA GLY A 24 9.91 15.95 21.48
C GLY A 24 9.28 14.67 20.93
N ARG A 25 8.94 13.76 21.82
CA ARG A 25 7.99 12.68 21.55
C ARG A 25 6.72 13.40 21.06
N HIS A 26 6.57 13.56 19.74
CA HIS A 26 5.28 13.92 19.18
C HIS A 26 4.40 12.74 19.50
N ASP A 27 3.61 12.88 20.56
CA ASP A 27 2.64 11.89 20.94
C ASP A 27 1.78 11.62 19.71
N VAL A 28 1.96 10.45 19.11
CA VAL A 28 1.18 9.92 17.98
C VAL A 28 -0.27 9.61 18.43
N LEU A 29 -0.71 10.22 19.52
CA LEU A 29 -1.92 9.90 20.25
C LEU A 29 -2.86 11.11 20.13
N ALA A 30 -3.88 10.91 19.28
CA ALA A 30 -4.96 11.82 18.92
C ALA A 30 -4.59 12.87 17.86
N SER A 31 -4.80 12.54 16.59
CA SER A 31 -4.95 13.57 15.56
C SER A 31 -6.26 14.31 15.78
N ASN A 32 -6.20 15.61 16.05
CA ASN A 32 -7.32 16.49 15.75
C ASN A 32 -7.45 16.55 14.22
N ALA A 33 -8.66 16.34 13.69
CA ALA A 33 -8.93 16.33 12.25
C ALA A 33 -8.59 17.65 11.52
N ASN A 34 -8.16 18.70 12.25
CA ASN A 34 -7.90 20.06 11.76
C ASN A 34 -6.52 20.61 12.18
N ASP A 35 -5.49 19.76 12.35
CA ASP A 35 -4.13 20.24 12.61
C ASP A 35 -3.38 20.72 11.35
N GLY A 36 -4.05 20.71 10.19
CA GLY A 36 -3.49 21.14 8.91
C GLY A 36 -2.52 20.13 8.28
N ASN A 37 -2.29 18.97 8.90
CA ASN A 37 -1.36 17.97 8.39
C ASN A 37 -2.04 17.00 7.43
N THR A 38 -1.42 16.75 6.27
CA THR A 38 -1.79 15.65 5.38
C THR A 38 -1.07 14.38 5.79
N ARG A 39 -1.81 13.30 6.01
CA ARG A 39 -1.25 11.98 6.33
C ARG A 39 -1.72 10.96 5.31
N PHE A 40 -0.84 10.09 4.88
CA PHE A 40 -1.16 9.06 3.90
C PHE A 40 -0.28 7.83 4.14
N PHE A 41 -0.71 6.70 3.60
CA PHE A 41 0.11 5.49 3.60
C PHE A 41 0.88 5.37 2.30
N ILE A 42 2.07 4.77 2.40
CA ILE A 42 2.86 4.29 1.27
C ILE A 42 2.96 2.77 1.42
N ILE A 43 2.57 2.03 0.39
CA ILE A 43 2.61 0.57 0.36
C ILE A 43 3.15 0.12 -1.00
N GLY A 44 3.93 -0.95 -1.03
CA GLY A 44 4.37 -1.64 -2.25
C GLY A 44 4.29 -3.14 -2.03
N ASP A 45 4.43 -3.91 -3.10
CA ASP A 45 4.66 -5.36 -2.99
C ASP A 45 3.54 -6.10 -2.22
N TRP A 46 2.30 -5.67 -2.44
CA TRP A 46 1.13 -6.12 -1.68
C TRP A 46 0.24 -7.09 -2.45
N GLY A 47 0.58 -7.41 -3.70
CA GLY A 47 -0.31 -8.04 -4.67
C GLY A 47 -0.61 -9.53 -4.51
N GLY A 48 -0.74 -10.03 -3.28
CA GLY A 48 -1.30 -11.35 -2.98
C GLY A 48 -0.69 -12.52 -3.76
N LEU A 49 -1.56 -13.40 -4.26
CA LEU A 49 -1.18 -14.60 -5.04
C LEU A 49 -2.04 -14.73 -6.31
N PRO A 50 -1.57 -15.42 -7.36
CA PRO A 50 -2.34 -15.59 -8.60
C PRO A 50 -3.40 -16.71 -8.52
N PHE A 51 -3.52 -17.41 -7.39
CA PHE A 51 -4.47 -18.51 -7.19
C PHE A 51 -5.31 -18.27 -5.93
N VAL A 52 -6.53 -18.82 -5.91
CA VAL A 52 -7.47 -18.74 -4.78
C VAL A 52 -6.75 -19.11 -3.47
N PRO A 53 -6.86 -18.28 -2.41
CA PRO A 53 -7.80 -17.17 -2.22
C PRO A 53 -7.38 -15.81 -2.82
N TYR A 54 -6.30 -15.76 -3.60
CA TYR A 54 -5.66 -14.57 -4.19
C TYR A 54 -4.97 -13.63 -3.21
N THR A 55 -4.85 -14.05 -1.94
CA THR A 55 -4.33 -13.23 -0.85
C THR A 55 -3.26 -13.97 -0.05
N THR A 56 -2.43 -13.22 0.67
CA THR A 56 -1.52 -13.79 1.69
C THR A 56 -1.90 -13.38 3.12
N PRO A 57 -1.50 -14.15 4.15
CA PRO A 57 -1.67 -13.72 5.54
C PRO A 57 -0.99 -12.38 5.86
N SER A 58 0.18 -12.12 5.25
CA SER A 58 0.94 -10.88 5.47
C SER A 58 0.21 -9.66 4.90
N GLU A 59 -0.31 -9.76 3.68
CA GLU A 59 -1.14 -8.74 3.04
C GLU A 59 -2.36 -8.39 3.90
N ILE A 60 -3.10 -9.41 4.36
CA ILE A 60 -4.27 -9.22 5.24
C ILE A 60 -3.86 -8.56 6.56
N ALA A 61 -2.73 -8.95 7.16
CA ALA A 61 -2.25 -8.35 8.39
C ALA A 61 -1.87 -6.86 8.21
N VAL A 62 -1.23 -6.52 7.07
CA VAL A 62 -0.89 -5.14 6.71
C VAL A 62 -2.16 -4.31 6.48
N ALA A 63 -3.12 -4.81 5.71
CA ALA A 63 -4.40 -4.13 5.48
C ALA A 63 -5.15 -3.83 6.79
N ASN A 64 -5.17 -4.78 7.72
CA ASN A 64 -5.76 -4.59 9.05
C ASN A 64 -5.00 -3.54 9.88
N ALA A 65 -3.67 -3.52 9.80
CA ALA A 65 -2.85 -2.52 10.48
C ALA A 65 -3.08 -1.12 9.90
N MET A 66 -3.09 -0.99 8.57
CA MET A 66 -3.42 0.24 7.86
C MET A 66 -4.81 0.74 8.23
N GLY A 67 -5.83 -0.14 8.31
CA GLY A 67 -7.18 0.25 8.72
C GLY A 67 -7.23 0.87 10.13
N ARG A 68 -6.61 0.21 11.11
CA ARG A 68 -6.54 0.71 12.50
C ARG A 68 -5.77 2.03 12.61
N LEU A 69 -4.62 2.11 11.93
CA LEU A 69 -3.79 3.31 11.93
C LEU A 69 -4.46 4.46 11.16
N GLY A 70 -5.13 4.17 10.06
CA GLY A 70 -5.82 5.16 9.23
C GLY A 70 -6.91 5.87 10.02
N THR A 71 -7.67 5.14 10.83
CA THR A 71 -8.67 5.72 11.73
C THR A 71 -8.02 6.60 12.81
N LYS A 72 -6.91 6.13 13.40
CA LYS A 72 -6.21 6.86 14.46
C LYS A 72 -5.50 8.13 13.97
N LEU A 73 -5.00 8.10 12.74
CA LEU A 73 -4.20 9.16 12.13
C LEU A 73 -5.02 10.07 11.20
N ASN A 74 -6.26 9.70 10.88
CA ASN A 74 -7.11 10.39 9.91
C ASN A 74 -6.40 10.56 8.55
N THR A 75 -6.01 9.44 7.93
CA THR A 75 -5.31 9.44 6.64
C THR A 75 -6.20 9.93 5.49
N SER A 76 -5.63 10.73 4.60
CA SER A 76 -6.33 11.42 3.51
C SER A 76 -6.32 10.65 2.19
N PHE A 77 -5.27 9.86 1.93
CA PHE A 77 -5.12 9.04 0.71
C PHE A 77 -4.07 7.93 0.91
N GLN A 78 -3.90 7.08 -0.11
CA GLN A 78 -2.93 6.00 -0.16
C GLN A 78 -2.07 6.12 -1.43
N LEU A 79 -0.79 5.74 -1.33
CA LEU A 79 0.14 5.65 -2.46
C LEU A 79 0.65 4.21 -2.58
N ALA A 80 0.30 3.54 -3.68
CA ALA A 80 0.73 2.18 -4.00
C ALA A 80 1.87 2.21 -5.01
N LEU A 81 3.04 1.69 -4.63
CA LEU A 81 4.30 1.81 -5.36
C LEU A 81 4.54 0.71 -6.41
N GLY A 82 3.54 -0.13 -6.69
CA GLY A 82 3.62 -1.21 -7.67
C GLY A 82 3.73 -2.60 -7.05
N ASP A 83 3.80 -3.58 -7.96
CA ASP A 83 3.59 -5.01 -7.67
C ASP A 83 2.24 -5.24 -7.01
N ASN A 84 1.22 -4.64 -7.64
CA ASN A 84 -0.17 -4.63 -7.18
C ASN A 84 -0.82 -6.00 -7.34
N PHE A 85 -0.34 -6.82 -8.29
CA PHE A 85 -0.85 -8.15 -8.55
C PHE A 85 0.26 -9.15 -8.92
N TYR A 86 0.70 -9.98 -7.96
CA TYR A 86 1.70 -11.03 -8.20
C TYR A 86 1.14 -12.27 -8.92
N PHE A 87 1.86 -12.96 -9.80
CA PHE A 87 3.20 -12.65 -10.31
C PHE A 87 3.19 -12.11 -11.75
N SER A 88 2.03 -12.08 -12.41
CA SER A 88 1.92 -11.64 -13.81
C SER A 88 0.77 -10.66 -14.01
N GLY A 89 0.54 -9.80 -13.03
CA GLY A 89 -0.49 -8.77 -13.11
C GLY A 89 -1.90 -9.34 -13.15
N VAL A 90 -2.74 -8.66 -13.93
CA VAL A 90 -4.12 -9.01 -14.26
C VAL A 90 -4.25 -9.23 -15.77
N GLU A 91 -5.23 -10.02 -16.18
CA GLU A 91 -5.46 -10.34 -17.59
C GLU A 91 -6.35 -9.30 -18.30
N SER A 92 -7.36 -8.77 -17.61
CA SER A 92 -8.34 -7.83 -18.15
C SER A 92 -8.94 -6.94 -17.06
N VAL A 93 -9.71 -5.92 -17.45
CA VAL A 93 -10.41 -5.04 -16.50
C VAL A 93 -11.44 -5.79 -15.63
N ASN A 94 -11.88 -6.97 -16.07
CA ASN A 94 -12.84 -7.82 -15.36
C ASN A 94 -12.16 -8.94 -14.56
N ASP A 95 -10.83 -8.90 -14.42
CA ASP A 95 -10.09 -9.91 -13.67
C ASP A 95 -10.57 -9.97 -12.21
N PRO A 96 -10.97 -11.16 -11.70
CA PRO A 96 -11.48 -11.30 -10.33
C PRO A 96 -10.47 -10.85 -9.27
N ARG A 97 -9.19 -10.76 -9.62
CA ARG A 97 -8.15 -10.32 -8.69
C ARG A 97 -8.32 -8.90 -8.19
N PHE A 98 -8.94 -8.00 -8.95
CA PHE A 98 -9.26 -6.67 -8.42
C PHE A 98 -10.18 -6.77 -7.20
N GLU A 99 -11.22 -7.60 -7.28
CA GLU A 99 -12.14 -7.82 -6.16
C GLU A 99 -11.44 -8.54 -5.00
N HIS A 100 -10.67 -9.58 -5.28
CA HIS A 100 -10.13 -10.48 -4.25
C HIS A 100 -8.84 -10.01 -3.58
N THR A 101 -7.92 -9.38 -4.32
CA THR A 101 -6.62 -8.90 -3.81
C THR A 101 -6.71 -7.42 -3.38
N PHE A 102 -7.62 -6.62 -3.92
CA PHE A 102 -7.73 -5.20 -3.57
C PHE A 102 -9.02 -4.87 -2.79
N GLU A 103 -10.19 -5.01 -3.41
CA GLU A 103 -11.44 -4.50 -2.82
C GLU A 103 -11.83 -5.22 -1.52
N ARG A 104 -11.64 -6.55 -1.45
CA ARG A 104 -11.95 -7.36 -0.27
C ARG A 104 -10.85 -7.38 0.80
N VAL A 105 -9.65 -6.90 0.46
CA VAL A 105 -8.52 -6.86 1.40
C VAL A 105 -8.51 -5.52 2.14
N PHE A 106 -8.59 -4.40 1.41
CA PHE A 106 -8.48 -3.05 1.98
C PHE A 106 -9.85 -2.45 2.30
N THR A 107 -10.60 -3.11 3.19
CA THR A 107 -12.03 -2.83 3.46
C THR A 107 -12.31 -1.80 4.55
N ALA A 108 -11.31 -1.41 5.34
CA ALA A 108 -11.49 -0.46 6.43
C ALA A 108 -12.02 0.88 5.91
N SER A 109 -12.92 1.53 6.66
CA SER A 109 -13.52 2.82 6.29
C SER A 109 -12.47 3.92 6.09
N SER A 110 -11.41 3.90 6.89
CA SER A 110 -10.24 4.80 6.78
C SER A 110 -9.42 4.61 5.50
N LEU A 111 -9.62 3.50 4.78
CA LEU A 111 -9.00 3.19 3.50
C LEU A 111 -9.97 3.38 2.32
N GLN A 112 -11.18 3.89 2.57
CA GLN A 112 -12.14 4.31 1.55
C GLN A 112 -11.87 5.76 1.13
N THR A 113 -10.60 6.06 0.88
CA THR A 113 -10.08 7.34 0.39
C THR A 113 -9.31 7.09 -0.91
N PRO A 114 -8.87 8.12 -1.65
CA PRO A 114 -8.22 7.90 -2.94
C PRO A 114 -6.94 7.05 -2.86
N TRP A 115 -6.77 6.16 -3.83
CA TRP A 115 -5.55 5.37 -4.05
C TRP A 115 -4.83 5.87 -5.30
N TYR A 116 -3.61 6.38 -5.12
CA TYR A 116 -2.72 6.69 -6.23
C TYR A 116 -1.81 5.49 -6.47
N VAL A 117 -1.96 4.85 -7.62
CA VAL A 117 -1.33 3.56 -7.91
C VAL A 117 -0.35 3.69 -9.07
N LEU A 118 0.84 3.13 -8.90
CA LEU A 118 1.83 2.95 -9.96
C LEU A 118 1.98 1.46 -10.28
N ALA A 119 2.44 1.12 -11.49
CA ALA A 119 2.70 -0.25 -11.90
C ALA A 119 4.15 -0.65 -11.55
N GLY A 120 4.33 -1.86 -10.99
CA GLY A 120 5.62 -2.50 -10.78
C GLY A 120 5.98 -3.50 -11.89
N ASN A 121 7.07 -4.24 -11.72
CA ASN A 121 7.51 -5.20 -12.72
C ASN A 121 6.54 -6.37 -12.90
N HIS A 122 5.93 -6.87 -11.82
CA HIS A 122 4.95 -7.97 -11.92
C HIS A 122 3.67 -7.52 -12.62
N ASP A 123 3.27 -6.26 -12.45
CA ASP A 123 2.14 -5.67 -13.15
C ASP A 123 2.40 -5.58 -14.67
N HIS A 124 3.62 -5.19 -15.06
CA HIS A 124 4.05 -5.10 -16.45
C HIS A 124 4.16 -6.45 -17.18
N LEU A 125 4.21 -7.58 -16.46
CA LEU A 125 4.11 -8.90 -17.06
C LEU A 125 2.68 -9.26 -17.48
N GLY A 126 1.68 -8.54 -16.97
CA GLY A 126 0.27 -8.66 -17.34
C GLY A 126 -0.23 -7.45 -18.12
N ASN A 127 -1.49 -7.08 -17.87
CA ASN A 127 -2.16 -5.99 -18.55
C ASN A 127 -2.24 -4.73 -17.68
N VAL A 128 -1.23 -3.85 -17.76
CA VAL A 128 -1.24 -2.56 -17.03
C VAL A 128 -2.37 -1.65 -17.51
N SER A 129 -2.73 -1.69 -18.80
CA SER A 129 -3.87 -0.93 -19.32
C SER A 129 -5.18 -1.32 -18.63
N ALA A 130 -5.37 -2.59 -18.28
CA ALA A 130 -6.51 -3.03 -17.49
C ALA A 130 -6.52 -2.42 -16.08
N GLN A 131 -5.35 -2.24 -15.43
CA GLN A 131 -5.28 -1.54 -14.14
C GLN A 131 -5.68 -0.06 -14.27
N ILE A 132 -5.24 0.60 -15.35
CA ILE A 132 -5.65 1.98 -15.66
C ILE A 132 -7.15 2.06 -15.95
N GLU A 133 -7.70 1.11 -16.71
CA GLU A 133 -9.14 1.04 -16.99
C GLU A 133 -9.95 0.79 -15.72
N TYR A 134 -9.45 -0.05 -14.82
CA TYR A 134 -10.12 -0.36 -13.56
C TYR A 134 -10.22 0.85 -12.64
N SER A 135 -9.33 1.85 -12.76
CA SER A 135 -9.43 3.12 -12.02
C SER A 135 -10.70 3.92 -12.36
N LYS A 136 -11.39 3.59 -13.45
CA LYS A 136 -12.68 4.18 -13.83
C LYS A 136 -13.88 3.41 -13.23
N ILE A 137 -13.63 2.21 -12.71
CA ILE A 137 -14.64 1.31 -12.13
C ILE A 137 -14.59 1.37 -10.61
N SER A 138 -13.38 1.33 -10.03
CA SER A 138 -13.22 1.46 -8.58
C SER A 138 -13.68 2.84 -8.11
N LYS A 139 -14.16 2.91 -6.87
CA LYS A 139 -14.60 4.15 -6.22
C LYS A 139 -13.46 4.87 -5.49
N ARG A 140 -12.24 4.34 -5.59
CA ARG A 140 -11.07 4.74 -4.81
C ARG A 140 -9.88 4.98 -5.71
#